data_AF-H5THC9-F1
#
_entry.id   AF-H5THC9-F1
#
_cell.length_a   1.000
_cell.length_b   1.000
_cell.length_c   1.000
_cell.angle_alpha   90.00
_cell.angle_beta   90.00
_cell.angle_gamma   90.00
#
_symmetry.space_group_name_H-M   'P 1'
#
loop_
_entity.id
_entity.type
_entity.pdbx_description
1 polymer ?
#
loop_
_entity_poly.entity_id
_entity_poly.type
_entity_poly.pdbx_seq_one_letter_code
_entity_poly.pdbx_strand_id
1 'polypeptide(L)'
;MGIGTKHRTPARLPGLATLVGIEVLLAVGLVGWWFSGARSGIAALGVAVLAALTLIPIAGRTSLSGRLIRRGGFLVSRARRRSAGSAPAPFDVPTSGRHHGHSPTSHAETGVVGVRWTGDMLITVLRVSPARTAPTFLSPFGSETTDPPLPLTTLAECIDPYDIPLASIDIIVQGIRVGGTGPAAAIYERTLGPLPATTHRDTLVILRLDPRRCPNAIARRGGGATGALRTATITTQRVARRLRECGLAATPLDAVGIDAVTTRLLQGARLDATHEDWSHVSAGRVRFRTASLDPRKLSRALERQWGGTPLSTTLTLSLSHGPAGDLEVRALVRVDELPDAGCVATAWPHGAEPLDGRQFDALAASLPTTGANRIHRHLPVAAGTEAFALLDTLRVESGGCGQLIGADHTGRAVTARLFGTDVPEVALIGTTALATQVVLRIVATGGRVVLHTSRPDRWQHLVDAIGDRHVLGFADDRSGRDIDARVQLFDGVAPCAVANGVTRILVVPQDQEVDDVRTGAIVFRQHRTRAHQLTLETSGDRVGVTMVSTPEESGFIGQRSRQPSAYPAPQTVATT
;
A
#
# COMPACT_ATOMS: atom_id res chain seq x y z
N MET A 1 6.35 50.52 -14.76
CA MET A 1 5.59 51.15 -13.66
C MET A 1 4.33 50.31 -13.44
N GLY A 2 4.45 49.24 -12.65
CA GLY A 2 3.37 48.31 -12.36
C GLY A 2 3.38 48.02 -10.87
N ILE A 3 2.33 48.44 -10.18
CA ILE A 3 2.21 48.44 -8.72
C ILE A 3 2.00 47.00 -8.25
N GLY A 4 2.97 46.47 -7.52
CA GLY A 4 2.90 45.13 -6.91
C GLY A 4 1.88 45.10 -5.77
N THR A 5 0.82 44.32 -5.94
CA THR A 5 -0.11 43.97 -4.87
C THR A 5 0.55 42.94 -3.95
N LYS A 6 1.10 43.41 -2.83
CA LYS A 6 1.45 42.56 -1.69
C LYS A 6 0.19 41.85 -1.20
N HIS A 7 0.06 40.55 -1.48
CA HIS A 7 -0.88 39.69 -0.78
C HIS A 7 -0.56 39.70 0.72
N ARG A 8 -1.35 40.46 1.50
CA ARG A 8 -1.37 40.34 2.97
C ARG A 8 -2.08 39.03 3.32
N THR A 9 -1.30 38.02 3.71
CA THR A 9 -1.84 36.82 4.36
C THR A 9 -2.58 37.24 5.65
N PRO A 10 -3.82 36.80 5.88
CA PRO A 10 -4.52 37.11 7.12
C PRO A 10 -3.77 36.49 8.30
N ALA A 11 -3.45 37.31 9.30
CA ALA A 11 -2.88 36.85 10.55
C ALA A 11 -3.89 35.91 11.22
N ARG A 12 -3.60 34.61 11.25
CA ARG A 12 -4.37 33.66 12.06
C ARG A 12 -4.17 34.03 13.52
N LEU A 13 -5.25 34.44 14.19
CA LEU A 13 -5.26 34.70 15.63
C LEU A 13 -4.73 33.45 16.36
N PRO A 14 -3.88 33.60 17.40
CA PRO A 14 -3.41 32.47 18.17
C PRO A 14 -4.58 31.72 18.81
N GLY A 15 -4.54 30.39 18.79
CA GLY A 15 -5.58 29.56 19.41
C GLY A 15 -5.71 29.85 20.91
N LEU A 16 -6.91 29.66 21.46
CA LEU A 16 -7.29 30.02 22.83
C LEU A 16 -6.31 29.49 23.89
N ALA A 17 -5.79 28.26 23.70
CA ALA A 17 -4.78 27.67 24.58
C ALA A 17 -3.43 28.41 24.58
N THR A 18 -3.02 28.97 23.45
CA THR A 18 -1.78 29.76 23.34
C THR A 18 -1.95 31.11 24.03
N LEU A 19 -3.15 31.69 23.95
CA LEU A 19 -3.50 32.95 24.59
C LEU A 19 -3.50 32.81 26.12
N VAL A 20 -4.12 31.75 26.63
CA VAL A 20 -4.07 31.38 28.06
C VAL A 20 -2.63 31.11 28.51
N GLY A 21 -1.82 30.42 27.70
CA GLY A 21 -0.41 30.18 28.02
C GLY A 21 0.43 31.46 28.14
N ILE A 22 0.18 32.44 27.27
CA ILE A 22 0.82 33.76 27.34
C ILE A 22 0.36 34.52 28.59
N GLU A 23 -0.95 34.52 28.86
CA GLU A 23 -1.54 35.20 30.01
C GLU A 23 -0.99 34.66 31.34
N VAL A 24 -0.90 33.32 31.47
CA VAL A 24 -0.30 32.68 32.65
C VAL A 24 1.18 33.02 32.81
N LEU A 25 1.97 33.02 31.72
CA LEU A 25 3.40 33.38 31.79
C LEU A 25 3.62 34.83 32.20
N LEU A 26 2.82 35.76 31.66
CA LEU A 26 2.89 37.16 32.04
C LEU A 26 2.41 37.37 33.49
N ALA A 27 1.36 36.68 33.93
CA ALA A 27 0.89 36.73 35.31
C ALA A 27 1.96 36.22 36.29
N VAL A 28 2.61 35.08 35.99
CA VAL A 28 3.70 34.56 36.82
C VAL A 28 4.90 35.51 36.82
N GLY A 29 5.25 36.10 35.68
CA GLY A 29 6.30 37.12 35.59
C GLY A 29 5.99 38.36 36.43
N LEU A 30 4.72 38.79 36.47
CA LEU A 30 4.25 39.96 37.21
C LEU A 30 4.17 39.70 38.72
N VAL A 31 3.76 38.49 39.13
CA VAL A 31 3.82 38.04 40.53
C VAL A 31 5.28 37.94 40.99
N GLY A 32 6.16 37.37 40.15
CA GLY A 32 7.60 37.33 40.43
C GLY A 32 8.22 38.73 40.57
N TRP A 33 7.79 39.68 39.72
CA TRP A 33 8.18 41.10 39.81
C TRP A 33 7.75 41.73 41.14
N TRP A 34 6.50 41.49 41.57
CA TRP A 34 5.97 42.00 42.83
C TRP A 34 6.80 41.53 44.03
N PHE A 35 7.14 40.25 44.11
CA PHE A 35 7.86 39.68 45.26
C PHE A 35 9.35 40.00 45.30
N SER A 36 10.00 40.28 44.16
CA SER A 36 11.47 40.32 44.07
C SER A 36 12.08 41.72 44.16
N GLY A 37 11.29 42.79 44.05
CA GLY A 37 11.75 44.18 44.03
C GLY A 37 12.22 44.66 42.64
N ALA A 38 12.35 45.99 42.48
CA ALA A 38 12.32 46.66 41.18
C ALA A 38 13.39 46.23 40.15
N ARG A 39 14.62 45.89 40.56
CA ARG A 39 15.72 45.57 39.63
C ARG A 39 15.72 44.11 39.15
N SER A 40 15.48 43.15 40.05
CA SER A 40 15.39 41.72 39.74
C SER A 40 14.06 41.37 39.08
N GLY A 41 12.99 42.07 39.44
CA GLY A 41 11.69 41.89 38.81
C GLY A 41 11.69 42.23 37.32
N ILE A 42 12.38 43.30 36.89
CA ILE A 42 12.41 43.69 35.46
C ILE A 42 13.06 42.56 34.63
N ALA A 43 14.07 41.89 35.18
CA ALA A 43 14.67 40.71 34.54
C ALA A 43 13.67 39.54 34.49
N ALA A 44 12.93 39.26 35.57
CA ALA A 44 11.92 38.21 35.60
C ALA A 44 10.76 38.45 34.60
N LEU A 45 10.26 39.69 34.54
CA LEU A 45 9.25 40.10 33.56
C LEU A 45 9.82 40.07 32.13
N GLY A 46 11.06 40.51 31.92
CA GLY A 46 11.74 40.42 30.62
C GLY A 46 11.90 38.98 30.13
N VAL A 47 12.25 38.04 31.02
CA VAL A 47 12.31 36.60 30.72
C VAL A 47 10.91 36.06 30.42
N ALA A 48 9.88 36.46 31.16
CA ALA A 48 8.50 36.04 30.91
C ALA A 48 7.98 36.57 29.55
N VAL A 49 8.30 37.81 29.19
CA VAL A 49 7.97 38.40 27.89
C VAL A 49 8.73 37.71 26.76
N LEU A 50 10.02 37.41 26.92
CA LEU A 50 10.80 36.61 25.97
C LEU A 50 10.20 35.21 25.79
N ALA A 51 9.82 34.54 26.89
CA ALA A 51 9.16 33.25 26.87
C ALA A 51 7.78 33.32 26.18
N ALA A 52 6.99 34.35 26.44
CA ALA A 52 5.72 34.62 25.77
C ALA A 52 5.90 34.89 24.27
N LEU A 53 6.94 35.63 23.87
CA LEU A 53 7.31 35.85 22.48
C LEU A 53 7.67 34.54 21.77
N THR A 54 8.25 33.54 22.47
CA THR A 54 8.48 32.21 21.88
C THR A 54 7.21 31.40 21.59
N LEU A 55 6.08 31.76 22.22
CA LEU A 55 4.75 31.15 21.99
C LEU A 55 4.02 31.73 20.78
N ILE A 56 4.41 32.93 20.32
CA ILE A 56 3.77 33.59 19.18
C ILE A 56 4.24 32.91 17.87
N PRO A 57 3.32 32.42 17.02
CA PRO A 57 3.67 31.85 15.73
C PRO A 57 4.15 32.96 14.77
N ILE A 58 5.46 32.99 14.49
CA ILE A 58 6.03 33.94 13.52
C ILE A 58 5.80 33.39 12.10
N ALA A 59 5.14 34.19 11.25
CA ALA A 59 5.01 33.96 9.81
C ALA A 59 4.38 32.60 9.40
N GLY A 60 3.34 32.15 10.11
CA GLY A 60 2.59 30.93 9.77
C GLY A 60 3.30 29.61 10.13
N ARG A 61 4.44 29.66 10.83
CA ARG A 61 5.15 28.49 11.37
C ARG A 61 4.86 28.31 12.86
N THR A 62 4.92 27.06 13.33
CA THR A 62 4.71 26.69 14.74
C THR A 62 5.66 27.45 15.67
N SER A 63 5.14 27.86 16.84
CA SER A 63 5.89 28.54 17.90
C SER A 63 7.18 27.81 18.30
N LEU A 64 8.20 28.57 18.74
CA LEU A 64 9.49 28.02 19.19
C LEU A 64 9.32 27.10 20.41
N SER A 65 8.44 27.48 21.33
CA SER A 65 8.04 26.64 22.47
C SER A 65 7.33 25.36 22.03
N GLY A 66 6.45 25.42 21.02
CA GLY A 66 5.83 24.25 20.42
C GLY A 66 6.85 23.27 19.82
N ARG A 67 7.94 23.77 19.23
CA ARG A 67 9.06 22.95 18.75
C ARG A 67 9.83 22.30 19.91
N LEU A 68 10.13 23.04 20.98
CA LEU A 68 10.82 22.51 22.16
C LEU A 68 9.98 21.47 22.90
N ILE A 69 8.67 21.69 23.07
CA ILE A 69 7.74 20.72 23.68
C ILE A 69 7.66 19.45 22.83
N ARG A 70 7.56 19.56 21.50
CA ARG A 70 7.56 18.39 20.62
C ARG A 70 8.90 17.63 20.69
N ARG A 71 10.04 18.33 20.74
CA ARG A 71 11.38 17.72 20.92
C ARG A 71 11.55 17.05 22.28
N GLY A 72 11.09 17.68 23.36
CA GLY A 72 11.07 17.09 24.70
C GLY A 72 10.18 15.85 24.76
N GLY A 73 8.99 15.92 24.17
CA GLY A 73 8.08 14.79 24.04
C GLY A 73 8.68 13.62 23.27
N PHE A 74 9.43 13.88 22.20
CA PHE A 74 10.18 12.88 21.44
C PHE A 74 11.28 12.21 22.28
N LEU A 75 12.03 12.97 23.08
CA LEU A 75 13.05 12.39 23.96
C LEU A 75 12.41 11.52 25.06
N VAL A 76 11.29 11.96 25.64
CA VAL A 76 10.56 11.19 26.65
C VAL A 76 9.93 9.93 26.06
N SER A 77 9.31 10.00 24.89
CA SER A 77 8.78 8.82 24.21
C SER A 77 9.90 7.83 23.86
N ARG A 78 11.04 8.33 23.37
CA ARG A 78 12.25 7.53 23.12
C ARG A 78 12.78 6.84 24.36
N ALA A 79 12.83 7.53 25.50
CA ALA A 79 13.26 6.94 26.77
C ALA A 79 12.29 5.87 27.28
N ARG A 80 10.97 6.14 27.24
CA ARG A 80 9.93 5.19 27.67
C ARG A 80 9.82 3.95 26.77
N ARG A 81 10.29 4.03 25.52
CA ARG A 81 10.30 2.90 24.58
C ARG A 81 11.31 1.82 24.90
N ARG A 82 12.41 2.13 25.61
CA ARG A 82 13.41 1.11 26.01
C ARG A 82 12.80 -0.02 26.88
N SER A 83 11.58 0.17 27.39
CA SER A 83 10.89 -0.77 28.28
C SER A 83 9.63 -1.39 27.67
N ALA A 84 9.16 -0.94 26.50
CA ALA A 84 7.99 -1.49 25.84
C ALA A 84 8.43 -2.59 24.87
N GLY A 85 8.54 -3.81 25.41
CA GLY A 85 8.98 -5.01 24.70
C GLY A 85 8.23 -5.27 23.40
N SER A 86 8.93 -5.92 22.47
CA SER A 86 8.38 -6.50 21.25
C SER A 86 7.06 -7.19 21.54
N ALA A 87 6.02 -6.86 20.76
CA ALA A 87 4.75 -7.59 20.86
C ALA A 87 5.04 -9.09 20.71
N PRO A 88 4.43 -9.96 21.54
CA PRO A 88 4.55 -11.41 21.42
C PRO A 88 4.37 -11.89 19.97
N ALA A 89 5.10 -12.96 19.64
CA ALA A 89 4.96 -13.61 18.34
C ALA A 89 3.49 -14.06 18.11
N PRO A 90 3.01 -14.00 16.86
CA PRO A 90 1.68 -14.51 16.54
C PRO A 90 1.65 -16.04 16.72
N PHE A 91 0.48 -16.59 16.97
CA PHE A 91 0.26 -18.02 17.11
C PHE A 91 -1.07 -18.43 16.47
N ASP A 92 -1.18 -19.69 16.06
CA ASP A 92 -2.35 -20.19 15.38
C ASP A 92 -3.43 -20.66 16.35
N VAL A 93 -4.67 -20.27 16.05
CA VAL A 93 -5.87 -20.76 16.72
C VAL A 93 -6.64 -21.64 15.74
N PRO A 94 -6.83 -22.94 16.04
CA PRO A 94 -7.58 -23.83 15.16
C PRO A 94 -9.05 -23.40 15.13
N THR A 95 -9.62 -23.34 13.93
CA THR A 95 -11.04 -23.03 13.77
C THR A 95 -11.83 -24.33 13.64
N SER A 96 -12.81 -24.52 14.51
CA SER A 96 -13.71 -25.68 14.44
C SER A 96 -14.74 -25.47 13.33
N GLY A 97 -14.35 -25.71 12.07
CA GLY A 97 -15.27 -25.70 10.94
C GLY A 97 -15.92 -27.07 10.75
N ARG A 98 -17.24 -27.19 10.95
CA ARG A 98 -18.01 -28.28 10.33
C ARG A 98 -18.17 -27.95 8.85
N HIS A 99 -17.49 -28.68 7.97
CA HIS A 99 -17.76 -28.63 6.54
C HIS A 99 -19.08 -29.36 6.22
N HIS A 100 -20.04 -28.67 5.63
CA HIS A 100 -21.11 -29.28 4.86
C HIS A 100 -20.74 -29.22 3.37
N GLY A 101 -20.29 -30.35 2.82
CA GLY A 101 -20.00 -30.48 1.40
C GLY A 101 -19.36 -31.83 1.09
N HIS A 102 -20.09 -32.71 0.39
CA HIS A 102 -19.63 -34.00 -0.07
C HIS A 102 -18.69 -33.81 -1.27
N SER A 103 -17.39 -33.98 -1.09
CA SER A 103 -16.46 -34.25 -2.20
C SER A 103 -15.29 -35.10 -1.69
N PRO A 104 -14.98 -36.29 -2.27
CA PRO A 104 -14.13 -37.28 -1.60
C PRO A 104 -12.61 -37.07 -1.74
N THR A 105 -12.12 -35.93 -2.27
CA THR A 105 -10.70 -35.82 -2.67
C THR A 105 -9.93 -34.58 -2.21
N SER A 106 -10.43 -33.75 -1.29
CA SER A 106 -9.61 -32.70 -0.66
C SER A 106 -9.27 -33.07 0.78
N HIS A 107 -7.98 -33.17 1.10
CA HIS A 107 -7.50 -33.26 2.49
C HIS A 107 -8.15 -32.17 3.34
N ALA A 108 -8.64 -32.56 4.52
CA ALA A 108 -9.36 -31.69 5.44
C ALA A 108 -8.41 -30.62 6.01
N GLU A 109 -8.32 -29.47 5.34
CA GLU A 109 -7.70 -28.28 5.93
C GLU A 109 -8.62 -27.76 7.04
N THR A 110 -8.27 -28.07 8.28
CA THR A 110 -8.81 -27.35 9.44
C THR A 110 -8.34 -25.91 9.29
N GLY A 111 -9.23 -24.98 8.96
CA GLY A 111 -8.86 -23.57 8.82
C GLY A 111 -8.21 -23.06 10.10
N VAL A 112 -7.03 -22.43 10.00
CA VAL A 112 -6.35 -21.79 11.12
C VAL A 112 -6.49 -20.27 11.00
N VAL A 113 -6.57 -19.58 12.13
CA VAL A 113 -6.50 -18.11 12.17
C VAL A 113 -5.36 -17.74 13.09
N GLY A 114 -4.39 -17.00 12.54
CA GLY A 114 -3.30 -16.41 13.28
C GLY A 114 -3.81 -15.29 14.17
N VAL A 115 -3.36 -15.30 15.42
CA VAL A 115 -3.72 -14.29 16.41
C VAL A 115 -2.44 -13.77 17.04
N ARG A 116 -2.36 -12.44 17.20
CA ARG A 116 -1.31 -11.79 17.97
C ARG A 116 -1.90 -11.09 19.19
N TRP A 117 -1.33 -11.37 20.36
CA TRP A 117 -1.68 -10.69 21.60
C TRP A 117 -0.76 -9.48 21.81
N THR A 118 -1.32 -8.28 21.89
CA THR A 118 -0.55 -7.05 22.12
C THR A 118 -1.18 -6.22 23.22
N GLY A 119 -0.54 -6.19 24.40
CA GLY A 119 -1.07 -5.52 25.57
C GLY A 119 -2.43 -6.10 25.94
N ASP A 120 -3.49 -5.30 25.82
CA ASP A 120 -4.87 -5.71 26.12
C ASP A 120 -5.66 -6.09 24.86
N MET A 121 -5.00 -6.20 23.71
CA MET A 121 -5.64 -6.34 22.41
C MET A 121 -5.31 -7.67 21.75
N LEU A 122 -6.31 -8.27 21.11
CA LEU A 122 -6.14 -9.36 20.16
C LEU A 122 -6.16 -8.79 18.74
N ILE A 123 -5.16 -9.13 17.95
CA ILE A 123 -5.00 -8.71 16.56
C ILE A 123 -5.14 -9.92 15.65
N THR A 124 -6.00 -9.82 14.65
CA THR A 124 -6.08 -10.77 13.54
C THR A 124 -6.00 -10.03 12.23
N VAL A 125 -5.57 -10.70 11.16
CA VAL A 125 -5.32 -10.07 9.86
C VAL A 125 -6.01 -10.87 8.77
N LEU A 126 -6.71 -10.17 7.89
CA LEU A 126 -7.23 -10.68 6.63
C LEU A 126 -6.40 -10.11 5.49
N ARG A 127 -5.96 -10.96 4.55
CA ARG A 127 -5.52 -10.49 3.23
C ARG A 127 -6.75 -10.41 2.33
N VAL A 128 -6.89 -9.28 1.66
CA VAL A 128 -7.98 -9.03 0.71
C VAL A 128 -7.38 -8.86 -0.69
N SER A 129 -7.94 -9.58 -1.65
CA SER A 129 -7.59 -9.45 -3.06
C SER A 129 -8.86 -9.49 -3.90
N PRO A 130 -8.83 -8.95 -5.13
CA PRO A 130 -9.92 -9.16 -6.06
C PRO A 130 -10.08 -10.67 -6.34
N ALA A 131 -11.33 -11.11 -6.52
CA ALA A 131 -11.62 -12.52 -6.79
C ALA A 131 -11.32 -12.92 -8.25
N ARG A 132 -11.15 -11.93 -9.13
CA ARG A 132 -10.85 -12.10 -10.55
C ARG A 132 -9.64 -11.23 -10.91
N THR A 133 -9.08 -11.50 -12.08
CA THR A 133 -7.98 -10.72 -12.64
C THR A 133 -8.48 -9.93 -13.82
N ALA A 134 -9.21 -8.85 -13.54
CA ALA A 134 -9.67 -7.93 -14.57
C ALA A 134 -8.55 -7.01 -15.06
N PRO A 135 -8.61 -6.55 -16.32
CA PRO A 135 -7.78 -5.45 -16.77
C PRO A 135 -8.13 -4.15 -16.03
N THR A 136 -7.14 -3.27 -15.90
CA THR A 136 -7.32 -1.93 -15.35
C THR A 136 -6.98 -0.89 -16.41
N PHE A 137 -7.87 0.07 -16.61
CA PHE A 137 -7.72 1.19 -17.52
C PHE A 137 -7.22 2.41 -16.74
N LEU A 138 -6.11 2.99 -17.16
CA LEU A 138 -5.50 4.13 -16.51
C LEU A 138 -5.57 5.36 -17.40
N SER A 139 -5.86 6.49 -16.76
CA SER A 139 -5.71 7.82 -17.32
C SER A 139 -4.92 8.69 -16.33
N PRO A 140 -4.41 9.87 -16.74
CA PRO A 140 -3.80 10.81 -15.79
C PRO A 140 -4.72 11.27 -14.66
N PHE A 141 -6.02 11.01 -14.75
CA PHE A 141 -7.04 11.44 -13.79
C PHE A 141 -7.55 10.32 -12.89
N GLY A 142 -7.16 9.07 -13.12
CA GLY A 142 -7.60 7.95 -12.30
C GLY A 142 -7.46 6.58 -12.96
N SER A 143 -7.98 5.58 -12.26
CA SER A 143 -8.03 4.20 -12.70
C SER A 143 -9.46 3.68 -12.72
N GLU A 144 -9.78 2.85 -13.71
CA GLU A 144 -11.06 2.17 -13.83
C GLU A 144 -10.82 0.67 -13.98
N THR A 145 -11.59 -0.14 -13.25
CA THR A 145 -11.55 -1.60 -13.37
C THR A 145 -12.93 -2.17 -13.05
N THR A 146 -13.20 -3.38 -13.54
CA THR A 146 -14.41 -4.15 -13.24
C THR A 146 -14.30 -4.91 -11.92
N ASP A 147 -13.09 -5.02 -11.36
CA ASP A 147 -12.88 -5.57 -10.02
C ASP A 147 -13.58 -4.69 -8.96
N PRO A 148 -14.28 -5.28 -7.97
CA PRO A 148 -14.96 -4.49 -6.95
C PRO A 148 -13.94 -3.76 -6.04
N PRO A 149 -14.20 -2.47 -5.69
CA PRO A 149 -13.39 -1.77 -4.71
C PRO A 149 -13.63 -2.35 -3.32
N LEU A 150 -12.75 -2.02 -2.38
CA LEU A 150 -12.90 -2.42 -0.98
C LEU A 150 -14.17 -1.77 -0.37
N PRO A 151 -15.12 -2.55 0.18
CA PRO A 151 -16.39 -2.02 0.70
C PRO A 151 -16.19 -1.41 2.10
N LEU A 152 -15.72 -0.15 2.13
CA LEU A 152 -15.36 0.54 3.37
C LEU A 152 -16.55 0.75 4.32
N THR A 153 -17.74 1.04 3.79
CA THR A 153 -18.97 1.17 4.58
C THR A 153 -19.32 -0.14 5.27
N THR A 154 -19.26 -1.27 4.55
CA THR A 154 -19.48 -2.60 5.12
C THR A 154 -18.45 -2.95 6.20
N LEU A 155 -17.19 -2.54 6.02
CA LEU A 155 -16.17 -2.69 7.06
C LEU A 155 -16.50 -1.83 8.29
N ALA A 156 -16.95 -0.59 8.12
CA ALA A 156 -17.35 0.26 9.24
C ALA A 156 -18.52 -0.32 10.04
N GLU A 157 -19.52 -0.88 9.37
CA GLU A 157 -20.63 -1.61 10.01
C GLU A 157 -20.16 -2.85 10.78
N CYS A 158 -19.02 -3.42 10.39
CA CYS A 158 -18.40 -4.55 11.10
C CYS A 158 -17.61 -4.15 12.34
N ILE A 159 -17.54 -2.88 12.74
CA ILE A 159 -16.85 -2.48 13.99
C ILE A 159 -17.66 -2.88 15.23
N ASP A 160 -19.00 -2.84 15.17
CA ASP A 160 -19.86 -3.33 16.25
C ASP A 160 -20.93 -4.31 15.76
N PRO A 161 -20.55 -5.47 15.20
CA PRO A 161 -21.51 -6.41 14.65
C PRO A 161 -22.01 -7.34 15.77
N TYR A 162 -23.25 -7.12 16.22
CA TYR A 162 -24.04 -8.10 16.98
C TYR A 162 -23.27 -8.77 18.15
N ASP A 163 -22.93 -7.98 19.18
CA ASP A 163 -22.35 -8.33 20.50
C ASP A 163 -20.81 -8.36 20.64
N ILE A 164 -20.03 -8.10 19.59
CA ILE A 164 -18.56 -8.11 19.68
C ILE A 164 -17.99 -6.79 19.13
N PRO A 165 -17.95 -5.73 19.94
CA PRO A 165 -17.35 -4.46 19.53
C PRO A 165 -15.83 -4.62 19.34
N LEU A 166 -15.39 -4.43 18.09
CA LEU A 166 -13.99 -4.22 17.76
C LEU A 166 -13.55 -2.84 18.24
N ALA A 167 -12.30 -2.75 18.70
CA ALA A 167 -11.73 -1.45 19.05
C ALA A 167 -11.39 -0.62 17.81
N SER A 168 -10.89 -1.28 16.77
CA SER A 168 -10.74 -0.68 15.44
C SER A 168 -10.65 -1.75 14.35
N ILE A 169 -10.95 -1.32 13.12
CA ILE A 169 -10.61 -2.01 11.89
C ILE A 169 -9.62 -1.12 11.15
N ASP A 170 -8.39 -1.59 10.96
CA ASP A 170 -7.39 -0.85 10.20
C ASP A 170 -7.23 -1.49 8.81
N ILE A 171 -7.50 -0.72 7.76
CA ILE A 171 -7.20 -1.10 6.38
C ILE A 171 -5.82 -0.58 6.02
N ILE A 172 -4.91 -1.49 5.68
CA ILE A 172 -3.56 -1.17 5.21
C ILE A 172 -3.45 -1.55 3.74
N VAL A 173 -3.14 -0.57 2.90
CA VAL A 173 -2.95 -0.74 1.47
C VAL A 173 -1.53 -0.35 1.13
N GLN A 174 -0.67 -1.34 0.86
CA GLN A 174 0.70 -1.09 0.40
C GLN A 174 0.75 -1.22 -1.12
N GLY A 175 1.04 -0.11 -1.80
CA GLY A 175 1.23 -0.03 -3.24
C GLY A 175 2.71 0.07 -3.62
N ILE A 176 3.10 -0.67 -4.64
CA ILE A 176 4.40 -0.58 -5.31
C ILE A 176 4.12 -0.20 -6.76
N ARG A 177 4.70 0.92 -7.19
CA ARG A 177 4.58 1.41 -8.57
C ARG A 177 5.46 0.61 -9.51
N VAL A 178 6.76 0.56 -9.22
CA VAL A 178 7.78 -0.21 -9.95
C VAL A 178 8.54 -1.03 -8.92
N GLY A 179 8.42 -2.36 -8.98
CA GLY A 179 9.00 -3.25 -7.98
C GLY A 179 10.41 -3.74 -8.31
N GLY A 180 10.88 -3.55 -9.54
CA GLY A 180 12.23 -3.91 -9.95
C GLY A 180 13.24 -2.79 -9.70
N THR A 181 14.52 -3.12 -9.85
CA THR A 181 15.64 -2.17 -9.80
C THR A 181 16.44 -2.21 -11.09
N GLY A 182 17.28 -1.19 -11.32
CA GLY A 182 18.19 -1.15 -12.47
C GLY A 182 17.54 -0.62 -13.77
N PRO A 183 18.19 -0.85 -14.93
CA PRO A 183 17.80 -0.21 -16.19
C PRO A 183 16.38 -0.52 -16.65
N ALA A 184 15.92 -1.76 -16.52
CA ALA A 184 14.57 -2.17 -16.92
C ALA A 184 13.49 -1.42 -16.13
N ALA A 185 13.67 -1.29 -14.82
CA ALA A 185 12.78 -0.52 -13.95
C ALA A 185 12.76 0.98 -14.31
N ALA A 186 13.92 1.56 -14.61
CA ALA A 186 14.04 2.97 -15.00
C ALA A 186 13.40 3.28 -16.37
N ILE A 187 13.49 2.36 -17.33
CA ILE A 187 12.80 2.48 -18.63
C ILE A 187 11.29 2.34 -18.45
N TYR A 188 10.87 1.37 -17.65
CA TYR A 188 9.45 1.14 -17.39
C TYR A 188 8.80 2.33 -16.65
N GLU A 189 9.45 2.90 -15.65
CA GLU A 189 8.94 4.09 -14.94
C GLU A 189 8.76 5.29 -15.89
N ARG A 190 9.69 5.50 -16.82
CA ARG A 190 9.57 6.54 -17.85
C ARG A 190 8.44 6.24 -18.84
N THR A 191 8.21 4.97 -19.15
CA THR A 191 7.11 4.53 -20.01
C THR A 191 5.74 4.76 -19.36
N LEU A 192 5.64 4.57 -18.03
CA LEU A 192 4.40 4.86 -17.29
C LEU A 192 4.08 6.36 -17.23
N GLY A 193 5.10 7.22 -17.21
CA GLY A 193 4.92 8.67 -17.16
C GLY A 193 4.04 9.09 -15.97
N PRO A 194 3.00 9.92 -16.17
CA PRO A 194 2.15 10.44 -15.10
C PRO A 194 0.98 9.52 -14.71
N LEU A 195 0.86 8.32 -15.31
CA LEU A 195 -0.25 7.42 -15.02
C LEU A 195 -0.22 7.02 -13.54
N PRO A 196 -1.35 6.97 -12.81
CA PRO A 196 -1.41 6.56 -11.40
C PRO A 196 -1.29 5.04 -11.23
N ALA A 197 -0.34 4.43 -11.93
CA ALA A 197 -0.08 3.00 -11.90
C ALA A 197 0.45 2.56 -10.52
N THR A 198 -0.11 1.47 -10.01
CA THR A 198 0.36 0.73 -8.84
C THR A 198 0.40 -0.73 -9.25
N THR A 199 1.56 -1.21 -9.72
CA THR A 199 1.67 -2.55 -10.28
C THR A 199 1.31 -3.62 -9.26
N HIS A 200 1.83 -3.52 -8.04
CA HIS A 200 1.47 -4.42 -6.96
C HIS A 200 0.77 -3.66 -5.85
N ARG A 201 -0.33 -4.22 -5.34
CA ARG A 201 -1.04 -3.70 -4.19
C ARG A 201 -1.37 -4.87 -3.27
N ASP A 202 -0.91 -4.81 -2.02
CA ASP A 202 -1.28 -5.75 -0.97
C ASP A 202 -2.27 -5.03 -0.04
N THR A 203 -3.48 -5.55 0.06
CA THR A 203 -4.56 -4.98 0.87
C THR A 203 -4.81 -5.87 2.08
N LEU A 204 -4.68 -5.31 3.26
CA LEU A 204 -4.80 -6.00 4.53
C LEU A 204 -5.88 -5.34 5.37
N VAL A 205 -6.73 -6.15 6.00
CA VAL A 205 -7.71 -5.68 6.97
C VAL A 205 -7.34 -6.26 8.32
N ILE A 206 -6.94 -5.39 9.24
CA ILE A 206 -6.50 -5.75 10.59
C ILE A 206 -7.66 -5.50 11.54
N LEU A 207 -8.08 -6.54 12.25
CA LEU A 207 -9.14 -6.45 13.25
C LEU A 207 -8.50 -6.42 14.63
N ARG A 208 -8.81 -5.39 15.41
CA ARG A 208 -8.34 -5.24 16.78
C ARG A 208 -9.49 -5.39 17.75
N LEU A 209 -9.45 -6.45 18.55
CA LEU A 209 -10.44 -6.74 19.57
C LEU A 209 -9.87 -6.42 20.96
N ASP A 210 -10.61 -5.67 21.77
CA ASP A 210 -10.34 -5.53 23.22
C ASP A 210 -11.28 -6.49 23.95
N PRO A 211 -10.79 -7.61 24.52
CA PRO A 211 -11.63 -8.56 25.22
C PRO A 211 -12.45 -7.93 26.37
N ARG A 212 -11.96 -6.85 26.98
CA ARG A 212 -12.64 -6.16 28.09
C ARG A 212 -13.90 -5.42 27.65
N ARG A 213 -14.03 -5.10 26.36
CA ARG A 213 -15.23 -4.46 25.79
C ARG A 213 -16.36 -5.45 25.48
N CYS A 214 -16.11 -6.76 25.54
CA CYS A 214 -17.09 -7.78 25.18
C CYS A 214 -17.14 -8.99 26.17
N PRO A 215 -17.22 -8.76 27.50
CA PRO A 215 -17.12 -9.83 28.50
C PRO A 215 -18.23 -10.89 28.35
N ASN A 216 -19.45 -10.47 28.02
CA ASN A 216 -20.59 -11.37 27.81
C ASN A 216 -20.36 -12.32 26.62
N ALA A 217 -19.81 -11.80 25.52
CA ALA A 217 -19.49 -12.58 24.34
C ALA A 217 -18.41 -13.64 24.63
N ILE A 218 -17.42 -13.28 25.45
CA ILE A 218 -16.34 -14.18 25.87
C ILE A 218 -16.87 -15.27 26.81
N ALA A 219 -17.69 -14.90 27.79
CA ALA A 219 -18.30 -15.83 28.74
C ALA A 219 -19.11 -16.92 28.00
N ARG A 220 -19.92 -16.52 27.00
CA ARG A 220 -20.68 -17.44 26.13
C ARG A 220 -19.81 -18.44 25.35
N ARG A 221 -18.50 -18.19 25.22
CA ARG A 221 -17.57 -18.99 24.40
C ARG A 221 -16.56 -19.79 25.25
N GLY A 222 -16.82 -19.93 26.54
CA GLY A 222 -16.01 -20.69 27.49
C GLY A 222 -15.19 -19.83 28.45
N GLY A 223 -15.28 -18.50 28.35
CA GLY A 223 -14.61 -17.58 29.28
C GLY A 223 -13.08 -17.53 29.10
N GLY A 224 -12.44 -16.66 29.90
CA GLY A 224 -10.99 -16.53 29.95
C GLY A 224 -10.32 -16.26 28.59
N ALA A 225 -9.06 -16.68 28.47
CA ALA A 225 -8.28 -16.52 27.25
C ALA A 225 -8.86 -17.32 26.06
N THR A 226 -9.32 -18.56 26.29
CA THR A 226 -9.90 -19.40 25.24
C THR A 226 -11.16 -18.79 24.62
N GLY A 227 -12.06 -18.25 25.45
CA GLY A 227 -13.24 -17.53 25.01
C GLY A 227 -12.86 -16.26 24.22
N ALA A 228 -11.83 -15.52 24.65
CA ALA A 228 -11.34 -14.34 23.93
C ALA A 228 -10.78 -14.69 22.54
N LEU A 229 -9.96 -15.75 22.44
CA LEU A 229 -9.43 -16.22 21.16
C LEU A 229 -10.54 -16.69 20.22
N ARG A 230 -11.49 -17.50 20.71
CA ARG A 230 -12.67 -17.91 19.92
C ARG A 230 -13.49 -16.72 19.45
N THR A 231 -13.64 -15.70 20.30
CA THR A 231 -14.35 -14.47 19.96
C THR A 231 -13.65 -13.74 18.81
N ALA A 232 -12.32 -13.57 18.88
CA ALA A 232 -11.53 -12.97 17.81
C ALA A 232 -11.68 -13.76 16.51
N THR A 233 -11.40 -15.07 16.52
CA THR A 233 -11.50 -15.96 15.35
C THR A 233 -12.88 -15.91 14.67
N ILE A 234 -13.96 -15.97 15.45
CA ILE A 234 -15.33 -15.91 14.92
C ILE A 234 -15.59 -14.56 14.25
N THR A 235 -15.19 -13.46 14.89
CA THR A 235 -15.34 -12.12 14.30
C THR A 235 -14.54 -11.99 13.02
N THR A 236 -13.30 -12.49 12.98
CA THR A 236 -12.45 -12.52 11.78
C THR A 236 -13.13 -13.27 10.63
N GLN A 237 -13.68 -14.45 10.89
CA GLN A 237 -14.39 -15.24 9.88
C GLN A 237 -15.66 -14.56 9.39
N ARG A 238 -16.39 -13.86 10.28
CA ARG A 238 -17.58 -13.07 9.91
C ARG A 238 -17.22 -11.93 8.97
N VAL A 239 -16.18 -11.15 9.29
CA VAL A 239 -15.72 -10.05 8.42
C VAL A 239 -15.22 -10.60 7.07
N ALA A 240 -14.45 -11.69 7.07
CA ALA A 240 -14.01 -12.34 5.84
C ALA A 240 -15.19 -12.85 4.99
N ARG A 241 -16.25 -13.36 5.62
CA ARG A 241 -17.48 -13.73 4.91
C ARG A 241 -18.18 -12.52 4.30
N ARG A 242 -18.31 -11.41 5.04
CA ARG A 242 -18.91 -10.16 4.51
C ARG A 242 -18.15 -9.63 3.29
N LEU A 243 -16.82 -9.63 3.34
CA LEU A 243 -16.00 -9.23 2.19
C LEU A 243 -16.18 -10.16 0.98
N ARG A 244 -16.33 -11.48 1.21
CA ARG A 244 -16.63 -12.45 0.14
C ARG A 244 -18.01 -12.26 -0.47
N GLU A 245 -19.01 -11.92 0.36
CA GLU A 245 -20.35 -11.56 -0.12
C GLU A 245 -20.32 -10.32 -1.03
N CYS A 246 -19.32 -9.43 -0.88
CA CYS A 246 -19.06 -8.30 -1.78
C CYS A 246 -18.24 -8.65 -3.03
N GLY A 247 -17.93 -9.92 -3.29
CA GLY A 247 -17.19 -10.36 -4.48
C GLY A 247 -15.66 -10.29 -4.37
N LEU A 248 -15.11 -10.12 -3.16
CA LEU A 248 -13.66 -10.13 -2.91
C LEU A 248 -13.19 -11.49 -2.39
N ALA A 249 -11.92 -11.83 -2.62
CA ALA A 249 -11.26 -12.92 -1.91
C ALA A 249 -10.72 -12.35 -0.58
N ALA A 250 -11.20 -12.89 0.55
CA ALA A 250 -10.76 -12.48 1.88
C ALA A 250 -10.32 -13.71 2.69
N THR A 251 -9.01 -13.79 2.93
CA THR A 251 -8.36 -14.96 3.54
C THR A 251 -7.75 -14.56 4.88
N PRO A 252 -8.20 -15.17 6.00
CA PRO A 252 -7.52 -15.01 7.28
C PRO A 252 -6.08 -15.52 7.20
N LEU A 253 -5.13 -14.74 7.71
CA LEU A 253 -3.74 -15.16 7.78
C LEU A 253 -3.51 -16.03 9.02
N ASP A 254 -2.67 -17.05 8.86
CA ASP A 254 -2.03 -17.79 9.94
C ASP A 254 -0.90 -16.96 10.59
N ALA A 255 -0.30 -17.49 11.65
CA ALA A 255 0.77 -16.82 12.38
C ALA A 255 1.97 -16.48 11.48
N VAL A 256 2.37 -17.43 10.63
CA VAL A 256 3.44 -17.26 9.66
C VAL A 256 3.09 -16.15 8.66
N GLY A 257 1.86 -16.10 8.18
CA GLY A 257 1.35 -15.07 7.28
C GLY A 257 1.36 -13.68 7.91
N ILE A 258 1.00 -13.56 9.19
CA ILE A 258 1.09 -12.29 9.94
C ILE A 258 2.54 -11.80 10.02
N ASP A 259 3.49 -12.69 10.33
CA ASP A 259 4.91 -12.35 10.38
C ASP A 259 5.48 -12.00 9.00
N ALA A 260 5.10 -12.75 7.96
CA ALA A 260 5.52 -12.48 6.59
C ALA A 260 5.04 -11.11 6.09
N VAL A 261 3.78 -10.76 6.38
CA VAL A 261 3.21 -9.44 6.06
C VAL A 261 3.89 -8.34 6.88
N THR A 262 4.13 -8.56 8.18
CA THR A 262 4.83 -7.58 9.03
C THR A 262 6.23 -7.29 8.47
N THR A 263 6.95 -8.35 8.09
CA THR A 263 8.29 -8.27 7.51
C THR A 263 8.27 -7.55 6.17
N ARG A 264 7.28 -7.82 5.31
CA ARG A 264 7.11 -7.12 4.03
C ARG A 264 6.84 -5.62 4.21
N LEU A 265 5.93 -5.27 5.12
CA LEU A 265 5.63 -3.88 5.46
C LEU A 265 6.85 -3.16 6.05
N LEU A 266 7.83 -3.87 6.58
CA LEU A 266 9.10 -3.33 7.07
C LEU A 266 10.27 -3.52 6.09
N GLN A 267 9.99 -3.87 4.83
CA GLN A 267 11.02 -4.08 3.80
C GLN A 267 12.12 -5.08 4.25
N GLY A 268 11.73 -6.13 4.98
CA GLY A 268 12.65 -7.14 5.52
C GLY A 268 13.25 -6.80 6.88
N ALA A 269 13.08 -5.56 7.37
CA ALA A 269 13.57 -5.17 8.68
C ALA A 269 12.70 -5.68 9.82
N ARG A 270 13.26 -5.68 11.02
CA ARG A 270 12.52 -5.94 12.27
C ARG A 270 12.21 -4.62 12.98
N LEU A 271 11.05 -4.53 13.61
CA LEU A 271 10.61 -3.30 14.28
C LEU A 271 11.53 -2.90 15.45
N ASP A 272 12.08 -3.88 16.16
CA ASP A 272 13.00 -3.70 17.29
C ASP A 272 14.39 -3.18 16.86
N ALA A 273 14.79 -3.43 15.61
CA ALA A 273 16.05 -2.97 15.02
C ALA A 273 15.94 -1.58 14.35
N THR A 274 14.82 -0.88 14.50
CA THR A 274 14.61 0.43 13.87
C THR A 274 15.14 1.59 14.73
N HIS A 275 15.65 2.62 14.07
CA HIS A 275 16.10 3.85 14.70
C HIS A 275 15.18 5.02 14.30
N GLU A 276 14.56 5.67 15.28
CA GLU A 276 13.75 6.86 15.01
C GLU A 276 14.60 8.13 15.05
N ASP A 277 14.56 8.86 13.93
CA ASP A 277 14.99 10.23 13.78
C ASP A 277 13.79 11.18 13.77
N TRP A 278 14.04 12.49 13.83
CA TRP A 278 12.96 13.46 13.93
C TRP A 278 11.95 13.36 12.78
N SER A 279 12.42 13.17 11.55
CA SER A 279 11.57 13.19 10.34
C SER A 279 11.30 11.82 9.74
N HIS A 280 11.93 10.76 10.25
CA HIS A 280 11.80 9.41 9.71
C HIS A 280 12.18 8.33 10.72
N VAL A 281 11.86 7.08 10.39
CA VAL A 281 12.45 5.89 11.00
C VAL A 281 13.39 5.26 9.98
N SER A 282 14.58 4.86 10.40
CA SER A 282 15.54 4.12 9.58
C SER A 282 15.63 2.66 10.05
N ALA A 283 15.79 1.75 9.09
CA ALA A 283 16.09 0.36 9.35
C ALA A 283 17.08 -0.14 8.29
N GLY A 284 18.36 -0.24 8.66
CA GLY A 284 19.43 -0.45 7.69
C GLY A 284 19.45 0.68 6.66
N ARG A 285 19.25 0.33 5.38
CA ARG A 285 19.26 1.27 4.24
C ARG A 285 17.90 1.89 3.92
N VAL A 286 16.82 1.32 4.48
CA VAL A 286 15.46 1.77 4.23
C VAL A 286 15.09 2.88 5.18
N ARG A 287 14.42 3.90 4.65
CA ARG A 287 13.87 5.02 5.40
C ARG A 287 12.34 5.01 5.29
N PHE A 288 11.67 5.00 6.42
CA PHE A 288 10.22 5.14 6.53
C PHE A 288 9.87 6.57 6.92
N ARG A 289 9.05 7.24 6.11
CA ARG A 289 8.47 8.55 6.44
C ARG A 289 6.96 8.44 6.45
N THR A 290 6.33 8.97 7.49
CA THR A 290 4.88 8.93 7.67
C THR A 290 4.32 10.33 7.85
N ALA A 291 3.19 10.58 7.22
CA ALA A 291 2.40 11.80 7.35
C ALA A 291 0.96 11.46 7.71
N SER A 292 0.32 12.31 8.50
CA SER A 292 -1.13 12.25 8.70
C SER A 292 -1.82 12.78 7.46
N LEU A 293 -2.89 12.12 7.04
CA LEU A 293 -3.73 12.58 5.95
C LEU A 293 -5.11 12.91 6.49
N ASP A 294 -5.62 14.10 6.15
CA ASP A 294 -7.00 14.46 6.44
C ASP A 294 -7.95 13.55 5.63
N PRO A 295 -8.80 12.72 6.28
CA PRO A 295 -9.68 11.79 5.58
C PRO A 295 -10.56 12.50 4.52
N ARG A 296 -10.93 13.77 4.75
CA ARG A 296 -11.74 14.59 3.84
C ARG A 296 -11.05 14.90 2.51
N LYS A 297 -9.73 14.73 2.44
CA LYS A 297 -8.90 15.04 1.25
C LYS A 297 -8.40 13.77 0.57
N LEU A 298 -8.86 12.61 1.00
CA LEU A 298 -8.27 11.33 0.64
C LEU A 298 -8.54 10.93 -0.82
N SER A 299 -9.75 11.19 -1.33
CA SER A 299 -10.08 10.99 -2.76
C SER A 299 -9.09 11.70 -3.67
N ARG A 300 -8.90 13.01 -3.45
CA ARG A 300 -7.95 13.83 -4.21
C ARG A 300 -6.49 13.41 -4.01
N ALA A 301 -6.13 12.88 -2.84
CA ALA A 301 -4.80 12.34 -2.62
C ALA A 301 -4.58 11.10 -3.52
N LEU A 302 -5.55 10.18 -3.57
CA LEU A 302 -5.45 8.93 -4.35
C LEU A 302 -5.46 9.12 -5.87
N GLU A 303 -6.12 10.16 -6.38
CA GLU A 303 -6.28 10.39 -7.82
C GLU A 303 -4.99 10.74 -8.58
N ARG A 304 -3.95 11.21 -7.88
CA ARG A 304 -2.75 11.76 -8.52
C ARG A 304 -1.49 11.05 -8.07
N GLN A 305 -0.60 10.79 -9.03
CA GLN A 305 0.77 10.41 -8.72
C GLN A 305 1.48 11.58 -8.02
N TRP A 306 2.12 11.30 -6.89
CA TRP A 306 2.96 12.27 -6.17
C TRP A 306 4.41 12.14 -6.65
N GLY A 307 5.20 13.20 -6.46
CA GLY A 307 6.55 13.27 -7.02
C GLY A 307 7.53 12.23 -6.48
N GLY A 308 8.40 11.75 -7.37
CA GLY A 308 9.40 10.72 -7.09
C GLY A 308 8.85 9.30 -7.19
N THR A 309 9.73 8.32 -6.99
CA THR A 309 9.40 6.89 -7.09
C THR A 309 9.91 6.21 -5.82
N PRO A 310 9.18 6.28 -4.69
CA PRO A 310 9.54 5.54 -3.49
C PRO A 310 9.48 4.03 -3.75
N LEU A 311 10.12 3.23 -2.88
CA LEU A 311 10.04 1.76 -2.96
C LEU A 311 8.59 1.28 -2.82
N SER A 312 7.86 1.85 -1.87
CA SER A 312 6.43 1.61 -1.71
C SER A 312 5.74 2.76 -1.01
N THR A 313 4.43 2.83 -1.21
CA THR A 313 3.54 3.78 -0.55
C THR A 313 2.48 2.99 0.20
N THR A 314 2.34 3.21 1.50
CA THR A 314 1.35 2.55 2.35
C THR A 314 0.30 3.55 2.81
N LEU A 315 -0.95 3.34 2.44
CA LEU A 315 -2.11 4.02 3.04
C LEU A 315 -2.61 3.20 4.23
N THR A 316 -2.88 3.83 5.36
CA THR A 316 -3.56 3.20 6.50
C THR A 316 -4.82 3.99 6.82
N LEU A 317 -5.98 3.35 6.70
CA LEU A 317 -7.27 3.87 7.15
C LEU A 317 -7.65 3.17 8.45
N SER A 318 -7.86 3.90 9.53
CA SER A 318 -8.35 3.33 10.79
C SER A 318 -9.79 3.74 10.99
N LEU A 319 -10.66 2.74 11.14
CA LEU A 319 -12.07 2.89 11.47
C LEU A 319 -12.27 2.48 12.93
N SER A 320 -12.84 3.37 13.74
CA SER A 320 -13.06 3.11 15.17
C SER A 320 -14.28 3.89 15.66
N HIS A 321 -14.90 3.47 16.77
CA HIS A 321 -15.88 4.31 17.45
C HIS A 321 -15.19 5.25 18.44
N GLY A 322 -15.60 6.53 18.39
CA GLY A 322 -15.19 7.54 19.36
C GLY A 322 -15.86 7.32 20.73
N PRO A 323 -15.53 8.12 21.74
CA PRO A 323 -16.14 8.03 23.07
C PRO A 323 -17.66 8.25 23.06
N ALA A 324 -18.16 9.03 22.11
CA ALA A 324 -19.59 9.29 21.91
C ALA A 324 -20.33 8.15 21.20
N GLY A 325 -19.61 7.11 20.75
CA GLY A 325 -20.17 6.00 19.96
C GLY A 325 -20.23 6.28 18.46
N ASP A 326 -19.93 7.49 18.00
CA ASP A 326 -19.89 7.82 16.57
C ASP A 326 -18.71 7.15 15.86
N LEU A 327 -18.93 6.75 14.60
CA LEU A 327 -17.87 6.27 13.72
C LEU A 327 -16.84 7.39 13.50
N GLU A 328 -15.57 7.08 13.68
CA GLU A 328 -14.44 7.95 13.42
C GLU A 328 -13.50 7.31 12.40
N VAL A 329 -13.10 8.08 11.40
CA VAL A 329 -12.15 7.67 10.34
C VAL A 329 -10.88 8.50 10.47
N ARG A 330 -9.73 7.83 10.42
CA ARG A 330 -8.39 8.44 10.41
C ARG A 330 -7.56 7.88 9.28
N ALA A 331 -6.63 8.68 8.75
CA ALA A 331 -5.76 8.25 7.68
C ALA A 331 -4.28 8.61 7.91
N LEU A 332 -3.40 7.69 7.52
CA LEU A 332 -1.96 7.87 7.45
C LEU A 332 -1.48 7.52 6.06
N VAL A 333 -0.48 8.24 5.57
CA VAL A 333 0.29 7.86 4.39
C VAL A 333 1.75 7.70 4.78
N ARG A 334 2.32 6.56 4.42
CA ARG A 334 3.72 6.22 4.64
C ARG A 334 4.39 6.02 3.29
N VAL A 335 5.59 6.54 3.14
CA VAL A 335 6.48 6.24 2.02
C VAL A 335 7.71 5.54 2.54
N ASP A 336 8.06 4.44 1.86
CA ASP A 336 9.26 3.65 2.14
C ASP A 336 10.28 4.03 1.06
N GLU A 337 11.44 4.51 1.49
CA GLU A 337 12.47 5.07 0.62
C GLU A 337 13.76 4.26 0.71
N LEU A 338 14.48 4.19 -0.41
CA LEU A 338 15.85 3.70 -0.48
C LEU A 338 16.73 4.78 -1.13
N PRO A 339 17.23 5.75 -0.33
CA PRO A 339 17.95 6.90 -0.85
C PRO A 339 19.15 6.55 -1.73
N ASP A 340 19.90 5.52 -1.36
CA ASP A 340 21.08 5.07 -2.11
C ASP A 340 20.76 4.62 -3.53
N ALA A 341 19.53 4.15 -3.78
CA ALA A 341 19.06 3.71 -5.08
C ALA A 341 18.28 4.81 -5.82
N GLY A 342 18.20 6.03 -5.27
CA GLY A 342 17.39 7.11 -5.82
C GLY A 342 15.87 6.93 -5.64
N CYS A 343 15.43 5.90 -4.92
CA CYS A 343 14.01 5.62 -4.68
C CYS A 343 13.50 6.49 -3.52
N VAL A 344 13.18 7.76 -3.81
CA VAL A 344 12.75 8.74 -2.81
C VAL A 344 11.48 9.46 -3.24
N ALA A 345 10.63 9.81 -2.26
CA ALA A 345 9.48 10.67 -2.51
C ALA A 345 9.91 12.15 -2.40
N THR A 346 9.63 12.93 -3.45
CA THR A 346 10.01 14.35 -3.49
C THR A 346 8.92 15.27 -2.96
N ALA A 347 7.67 14.78 -2.89
CA ALA A 347 6.53 15.55 -2.40
C ALA A 347 5.53 14.66 -1.63
N TRP A 348 4.78 15.30 -0.73
CA TRP A 348 3.64 14.69 -0.05
C TRP A 348 2.33 14.97 -0.82
N PRO A 349 1.30 14.11 -0.67
CA PRO A 349 -0.03 14.43 -1.17
C PRO A 349 -0.56 15.74 -0.60
N HIS A 350 -1.45 16.38 -1.34
CA HIS A 350 -2.18 17.53 -0.81
C HIS A 350 -2.97 17.15 0.45
N GLY A 351 -2.78 17.93 1.51
CA GLY A 351 -3.44 17.69 2.79
C GLY A 351 -2.74 16.68 3.70
N ALA A 352 -1.57 16.16 3.31
CA ALA A 352 -0.72 15.40 4.20
C ALA A 352 0.20 16.31 5.03
N GLU A 353 0.30 16.01 6.32
CA GLU A 353 1.18 16.71 7.27
C GLU A 353 2.19 15.72 7.87
N PRO A 354 3.51 15.94 7.70
CA PRO A 354 4.53 15.05 8.26
C PRO A 354 4.42 14.92 9.79
N LEU A 355 4.48 13.69 10.29
CA LEU A 355 4.39 13.37 11.71
C LEU A 355 5.76 13.43 12.42
N ASP A 356 6.47 14.52 12.20
CA ASP A 356 7.80 14.76 12.76
C ASP A 356 7.80 14.62 14.30
N GLY A 357 8.73 13.84 14.82
CA GLY A 357 8.88 13.48 16.24
C GLY A 357 7.94 12.36 16.70
N ARG A 358 7.15 11.76 15.80
CA ARG A 358 6.21 10.65 16.07
C ARG A 358 6.25 9.55 15.01
N GLN A 359 7.34 9.47 14.25
CA GLN A 359 7.49 8.61 13.09
C GLN A 359 7.45 7.14 13.45
N PHE A 360 7.98 6.74 14.61
CA PHE A 360 7.92 5.37 15.11
C PHE A 360 6.50 4.97 15.51
N ASP A 361 5.77 5.83 16.23
CA ASP A 361 4.38 5.54 16.62
C ASP A 361 3.49 5.47 15.36
N ALA A 362 3.76 6.31 14.36
CA ALA A 362 3.06 6.30 13.09
C ALA A 362 3.40 5.04 12.25
N LEU A 363 4.68 4.64 12.20
CA LEU A 363 5.11 3.39 11.59
C LEU A 363 4.42 2.19 12.26
N ALA A 364 4.44 2.12 13.60
CA ALA A 364 3.84 1.03 14.36
C ALA A 364 2.31 0.93 14.17
N ALA A 365 1.62 2.06 13.99
CA ALA A 365 0.18 2.09 13.67
C ALA A 365 -0.13 1.51 12.29
N SER A 366 0.82 1.58 11.35
CA SER A 366 0.74 0.97 10.01
C SER A 366 1.23 -0.49 9.95
N LEU A 367 1.27 -1.20 11.09
CA LEU A 367 1.70 -2.59 11.18
C LEU A 367 0.71 -3.44 11.98
N PRO A 368 0.60 -4.76 11.70
CA PRO A 368 -0.23 -5.69 12.46
C PRO A 368 0.43 -6.12 13.78
N THR A 369 1.20 -5.23 14.42
CA THR A 369 1.96 -5.51 15.65
C THR A 369 1.46 -4.72 16.85
N THR A 370 1.13 -3.43 16.66
CA THR A 370 0.95 -2.48 17.77
C THR A 370 -0.39 -1.76 17.67
N GLY A 371 -1.07 -1.55 18.80
CA GLY A 371 -2.30 -0.75 18.82
C GLY A 371 -2.05 0.70 18.42
N ALA A 372 -2.88 1.24 17.52
CA ALA A 372 -2.71 2.58 16.94
C ALA A 372 -3.08 3.75 17.89
N ASN A 373 -3.56 3.44 19.11
CA ASN A 373 -4.07 4.41 20.08
C ASN A 373 -3.09 5.56 20.42
N ARG A 374 -1.77 5.34 20.35
CA ARG A 374 -0.77 6.38 20.70
C ARG A 374 -0.73 7.53 19.71
N ILE A 375 -0.95 7.24 18.42
CA ILE A 375 -0.91 8.24 17.35
C ILE A 375 -2.29 8.85 17.06
N HIS A 376 -3.38 8.11 17.31
CA HIS A 376 -4.76 8.52 16.98
C HIS A 376 -5.16 9.92 17.47
N ARG A 377 -4.70 10.32 18.66
CA ARG A 377 -4.96 11.65 19.25
C ARG A 377 -4.30 12.82 18.51
N HIS A 378 -3.42 12.54 17.55
CA HIS A 378 -2.69 13.53 16.75
C HIS A 378 -3.14 13.55 15.29
N LEU A 379 -4.10 12.71 14.91
CA LEU A 379 -4.58 12.61 13.54
C LEU A 379 -5.86 13.43 13.36
N PRO A 380 -6.05 14.06 12.19
CA PRO A 380 -7.35 14.58 11.78
C PRO A 380 -8.39 13.45 11.75
N VAL A 381 -9.64 13.80 12.07
CA VAL A 381 -10.74 12.84 12.21
C VAL A 381 -11.94 13.34 11.39
N ALA A 382 -12.54 12.45 10.61
CA ALA A 382 -13.91 12.59 10.13
C ALA A 382 -14.82 11.74 11.02
N ALA A 383 -15.97 12.26 11.46
CA ALA A 383 -16.80 11.59 12.47
C ALA A 383 -18.29 11.56 12.08
N GLY A 384 -19.04 10.60 12.62
CA GLY A 384 -20.49 10.50 12.50
C GLY A 384 -20.97 10.36 11.05
N THR A 385 -21.98 11.14 10.67
CA THR A 385 -22.57 11.11 9.32
C THR A 385 -21.57 11.49 8.22
N GLU A 386 -20.64 12.42 8.51
CA GLU A 386 -19.58 12.80 7.57
C GLU A 386 -18.64 11.62 7.29
N ALA A 387 -18.33 10.82 8.30
CA ALA A 387 -17.52 9.62 8.13
C ALA A 387 -18.20 8.62 7.17
N PHE A 388 -19.49 8.34 7.35
CA PHE A 388 -20.21 7.44 6.44
C PHE A 388 -20.28 7.97 5.00
N ALA A 389 -20.57 9.26 4.81
CA ALA A 389 -20.57 9.88 3.49
C ALA A 389 -19.19 9.81 2.80
N LEU A 390 -18.11 9.95 3.59
CA LEU A 390 -16.76 9.78 3.09
C LEU A 390 -16.50 8.32 2.65
N LEU A 391 -16.88 7.34 3.45
CA LEU A 391 -16.63 5.92 3.13
C LEU A 391 -17.42 5.43 1.91
N ASP A 392 -18.60 6.00 1.66
CA ASP A 392 -19.44 5.65 0.51
C ASP A 392 -18.84 6.15 -0.83
N THR A 393 -18.23 7.33 -0.80
CA THR A 393 -17.63 7.97 -1.97
C THR A 393 -16.19 7.54 -2.22
N LEU A 394 -15.48 7.13 -1.18
CA LEU A 394 -14.08 6.76 -1.26
C LEU A 394 -13.90 5.41 -1.98
N ARG A 395 -13.10 5.42 -3.06
CA ARG A 395 -12.73 4.21 -3.81
C ARG A 395 -11.30 3.80 -3.44
N VAL A 396 -11.18 2.63 -2.85
CA VAL A 396 -9.89 1.99 -2.55
C VAL A 396 -9.84 0.67 -3.30
N GLU A 397 -8.97 0.58 -4.28
CA GLU A 397 -8.80 -0.61 -5.09
C GLU A 397 -8.26 -1.78 -4.26
N SER A 398 -8.86 -2.95 -4.44
CA SER A 398 -8.50 -4.16 -3.69
C SER A 398 -7.19 -4.79 -4.17
N GLY A 399 -6.83 -4.61 -5.44
CA GLY A 399 -5.63 -5.17 -6.08
C GLY A 399 -4.81 -4.14 -6.88
N GLY A 400 -3.64 -4.57 -7.35
CA GLY A 400 -2.77 -3.74 -8.20
C GLY A 400 -3.23 -3.77 -9.65
N CYS A 401 -2.84 -2.78 -10.45
CA CYS A 401 -3.18 -2.71 -11.87
C CYS A 401 -2.28 -3.62 -12.73
N GLY A 402 -1.20 -4.17 -12.16
CA GLY A 402 -0.25 -4.99 -12.88
C GLY A 402 0.67 -4.17 -13.79
N GLN A 403 1.08 -4.76 -14.90
CA GLN A 403 1.97 -4.12 -15.86
C GLN A 403 1.21 -3.44 -17.00
N LEU A 404 1.82 -2.40 -17.59
CA LEU A 404 1.32 -1.78 -18.81
C LEU A 404 1.38 -2.76 -19.98
N ILE A 405 0.26 -2.90 -20.70
CA ILE A 405 0.17 -3.69 -21.93
C ILE A 405 0.23 -2.76 -23.15
N GLY A 406 -0.59 -1.71 -23.14
CA GLY A 406 -0.69 -0.76 -24.25
C GLY A 406 -1.82 0.23 -24.04
N ALA A 407 -2.51 0.63 -25.10
CA ALA A 407 -3.65 1.52 -25.06
C ALA A 407 -4.90 0.92 -25.71
N ASP A 408 -6.08 1.22 -25.17
CA ASP A 408 -7.34 0.86 -25.80
C ASP A 408 -7.65 1.80 -27.00
N HIS A 409 -8.78 1.56 -27.66
CA HIS A 409 -9.23 2.38 -28.79
C HIS A 409 -9.56 3.84 -28.42
N THR A 410 -9.75 4.14 -27.12
CA THR A 410 -9.99 5.49 -26.60
C THR A 410 -8.69 6.20 -26.19
N GLY A 411 -7.55 5.50 -26.25
CA GLY A 411 -6.25 6.02 -25.83
C GLY A 411 -5.98 5.89 -24.33
N ARG A 412 -6.85 5.22 -23.55
CA ARG A 412 -6.58 4.92 -22.14
C ARG A 412 -5.55 3.80 -22.06
N ALA A 413 -4.64 3.89 -21.09
CA ALA A 413 -3.61 2.88 -20.90
C ALA A 413 -4.26 1.61 -20.31
N VAL A 414 -4.02 0.46 -20.92
CA VAL A 414 -4.53 -0.84 -20.48
C VAL A 414 -3.42 -1.57 -19.75
N THR A 415 -3.72 -1.99 -18.53
CA THR A 415 -2.81 -2.70 -17.65
C THR A 415 -3.42 -4.02 -17.19
N ALA A 416 -2.59 -5.02 -16.93
CA ALA A 416 -3.02 -6.33 -16.45
C ALA A 416 -1.98 -6.96 -15.53
N ARG A 417 -2.47 -7.67 -14.50
CA ARG A 417 -1.62 -8.45 -13.58
C ARG A 417 -1.23 -9.76 -14.25
N LEU A 418 0.04 -9.91 -14.61
CA LEU A 418 0.53 -11.10 -15.32
C LEU A 418 1.33 -12.06 -14.45
N PHE A 419 1.47 -11.74 -13.17
CA PHE A 419 2.02 -12.66 -12.18
C PHE A 419 1.52 -12.30 -10.78
N GLY A 420 1.44 -13.31 -9.92
CA GLY A 420 0.90 -13.19 -8.57
C GLY A 420 0.27 -14.49 -8.11
N THR A 421 -0.07 -14.57 -6.83
CA THR A 421 -0.69 -15.78 -6.26
C THR A 421 -2.08 -16.09 -6.82
N ASP A 422 -2.70 -15.10 -7.45
CA ASP A 422 -4.01 -15.09 -8.07
C ASP A 422 -3.94 -15.16 -9.61
N VAL A 423 -2.75 -15.27 -10.19
CA VAL A 423 -2.55 -15.45 -11.63
C VAL A 423 -1.91 -16.82 -11.88
N PRO A 424 -2.71 -17.87 -12.12
CA PRO A 424 -2.17 -19.23 -12.26
C PRO A 424 -1.41 -19.41 -13.58
N GLU A 425 -1.87 -18.74 -14.65
CA GLU A 425 -1.34 -18.94 -15.99
C GLU A 425 -1.53 -17.73 -16.90
N VAL A 426 -0.55 -17.47 -17.76
CA VAL A 426 -0.64 -16.52 -18.86
C VAL A 426 -0.20 -17.20 -20.16
N ALA A 427 -1.02 -17.15 -21.20
CA ALA A 427 -0.69 -17.63 -22.54
C ALA A 427 -0.37 -16.45 -23.46
N LEU A 428 0.83 -16.42 -24.03
CA LEU A 428 1.33 -15.40 -24.95
C LEU A 428 1.35 -15.97 -26.38
N ILE A 429 0.29 -15.72 -27.13
CA ILE A 429 0.12 -16.20 -28.51
C ILE A 429 0.59 -15.09 -29.46
N GLY A 430 1.81 -15.23 -29.98
CA GLY A 430 2.38 -14.23 -30.86
C GLY A 430 3.88 -14.36 -31.11
N THR A 431 4.50 -13.23 -31.41
CA THR A 431 5.92 -13.10 -31.75
C THR A 431 6.82 -13.16 -30.51
N THR A 432 8.08 -13.55 -30.69
CA THR A 432 9.10 -13.47 -29.63
C THR A 432 9.26 -12.05 -29.10
N ALA A 433 9.08 -11.02 -29.95
CA ALA A 433 9.15 -9.62 -29.51
C ALA A 433 8.10 -9.28 -28.45
N LEU A 434 6.86 -9.77 -28.60
CA LEU A 434 5.81 -9.64 -27.59
C LEU A 434 6.22 -10.33 -26.29
N ALA A 435 6.71 -11.57 -26.36
CA ALA A 435 7.15 -12.32 -25.19
C ALA A 435 8.30 -11.61 -24.45
N THR A 436 9.31 -11.14 -25.19
CA THR A 436 10.43 -10.38 -24.64
C THR A 436 9.98 -9.10 -23.96
N GLN A 437 9.06 -8.34 -24.56
CA GLN A 437 8.52 -7.12 -23.95
C GLN A 437 7.76 -7.41 -22.65
N VAL A 438 6.91 -8.43 -22.65
CA VAL A 438 6.17 -8.86 -21.46
C VAL A 438 7.14 -9.27 -20.34
N VAL A 439 8.19 -10.05 -20.65
CA VAL A 439 9.18 -10.47 -19.65
C VAL A 439 9.99 -9.28 -19.12
N LEU A 440 10.43 -8.37 -19.99
CA LEU A 440 11.13 -7.16 -19.58
C LEU A 440 10.31 -6.36 -18.55
N ARG A 441 9.01 -6.21 -18.80
CA ARG A 441 8.09 -5.50 -17.91
C ARG A 441 7.76 -6.29 -16.64
N ILE A 442 7.69 -7.62 -16.70
CA ILE A 442 7.60 -8.47 -15.49
C ILE A 442 8.81 -8.23 -14.59
N VAL A 443 10.02 -8.23 -15.16
CA VAL A 443 11.25 -7.93 -14.42
C VAL A 443 11.22 -6.52 -13.84
N ALA A 444 10.88 -5.52 -14.66
CA ALA A 444 10.80 -4.13 -14.23
C ALA A 444 9.79 -3.94 -13.09
N THR A 445 8.74 -4.73 -13.05
CA THR A 445 7.71 -4.68 -12.01
C THR A 445 8.03 -5.51 -10.77
N GLY A 446 9.17 -6.22 -10.75
CA GLY A 446 9.68 -6.96 -9.59
C GLY A 446 9.42 -8.47 -9.65
N GLY A 447 9.06 -9.00 -10.81
CA GLY A 447 8.98 -10.43 -11.07
C GLY A 447 10.37 -11.06 -11.22
N ARG A 448 10.53 -12.26 -10.66
CA ARG A 448 11.71 -13.12 -10.86
C ARG A 448 11.31 -14.24 -11.80
N VAL A 449 11.95 -14.29 -12.97
CA VAL A 449 11.57 -15.14 -14.09
C VAL A 449 12.64 -16.20 -14.34
N VAL A 450 12.21 -17.46 -14.33
CA VAL A 450 13.02 -18.58 -14.81
C VAL A 450 12.53 -18.99 -16.21
N LEU A 451 13.47 -19.11 -17.14
CA LEU A 451 13.22 -19.45 -18.54
C LEU A 451 13.48 -20.93 -18.80
N HIS A 452 12.43 -21.67 -19.15
CA HIS A 452 12.52 -23.01 -19.71
C HIS A 452 12.31 -22.87 -21.22
N THR A 453 13.37 -23.09 -22.01
CA THR A 453 13.29 -22.91 -23.46
C THR A 453 14.18 -23.87 -24.23
N SER A 454 13.70 -24.30 -25.41
CA SER A 454 14.49 -25.04 -26.40
C SER A 454 15.25 -24.11 -27.36
N ARG A 455 15.12 -22.78 -27.19
CA ARG A 455 15.64 -21.74 -28.08
C ARG A 455 16.39 -20.64 -27.30
N PRO A 456 17.46 -20.98 -26.55
CA PRO A 456 18.13 -20.05 -25.64
C PRO A 456 18.67 -18.80 -26.34
N ASP A 457 19.13 -18.92 -27.59
CA ASP A 457 19.67 -17.81 -28.38
C ASP A 457 18.70 -16.61 -28.51
N ARG A 458 17.38 -16.87 -28.50
CA ARG A 458 16.35 -15.81 -28.58
C ARG A 458 16.25 -14.97 -27.32
N TRP A 459 16.66 -15.53 -26.18
CA TRP A 459 16.53 -14.93 -24.86
C TRP A 459 17.86 -14.41 -24.32
N GLN A 460 18.99 -14.92 -24.83
CA GLN A 460 20.33 -14.58 -24.35
C GLN A 460 20.57 -13.07 -24.28
N HIS A 461 20.19 -12.33 -25.34
CA HIS A 461 20.29 -10.87 -25.37
C HIS A 461 19.56 -10.19 -24.19
N LEU A 462 18.36 -10.64 -23.85
CA LEU A 462 17.59 -10.07 -22.74
C LEU A 462 18.24 -10.42 -21.38
N VAL A 463 18.71 -11.67 -21.23
CA VAL A 463 19.41 -12.12 -20.02
C VAL A 463 20.68 -11.31 -19.79
N ASP A 464 21.48 -11.11 -20.84
CA ASP A 464 22.72 -10.33 -20.77
C ASP A 464 22.45 -8.85 -20.48
N ALA A 465 21.41 -8.27 -21.11
CA ALA A 465 21.05 -6.88 -20.92
C ALA A 465 20.51 -6.57 -19.50
N ILE A 466 19.83 -7.54 -18.87
CA ILE A 466 19.41 -7.41 -17.46
C ILE A 466 20.59 -7.61 -16.52
N GLY A 467 21.49 -8.54 -16.83
CA GLY A 467 22.76 -8.74 -16.12
C GLY A 467 22.64 -9.29 -14.69
N ASP A 468 21.43 -9.41 -14.13
CA ASP A 468 21.16 -10.01 -12.83
C ASP A 468 20.46 -11.36 -12.97
N ARG A 469 21.23 -12.43 -12.75
CA ARG A 469 20.76 -13.81 -12.77
C ARG A 469 19.71 -14.10 -11.69
N HIS A 470 19.65 -13.36 -10.59
CA HIS A 470 18.62 -13.61 -9.57
C HIS A 470 17.24 -13.10 -9.99
N VAL A 471 17.18 -12.28 -11.05
CA VAL A 471 15.95 -11.66 -11.55
C VAL A 471 15.48 -12.31 -12.85
N LEU A 472 16.39 -12.58 -13.80
CA LEU A 472 16.09 -13.31 -15.03
C LEU A 472 17.20 -14.32 -15.34
N GLY A 473 16.81 -15.53 -15.73
CA GLY A 473 17.72 -16.39 -16.50
C GLY A 473 17.18 -17.79 -16.76
N PHE A 474 18.02 -18.61 -17.38
CA PHE A 474 17.66 -19.96 -17.77
C PHE A 474 17.51 -20.90 -16.57
N ALA A 475 16.57 -21.83 -16.70
CA ALA A 475 16.42 -22.95 -15.79
C ALA A 475 17.72 -23.77 -15.76
N ASP A 476 18.12 -24.17 -14.57
CA ASP A 476 19.25 -25.06 -14.34
C ASP A 476 18.84 -26.07 -13.27
N ASP A 477 18.78 -27.34 -13.66
CA ASP A 477 18.36 -28.48 -12.84
C ASP A 477 19.18 -28.63 -11.54
N ARG A 478 20.36 -27.99 -11.47
CA ARG A 478 21.24 -28.03 -10.28
C ARG A 478 21.09 -26.84 -9.35
N SER A 479 20.34 -25.81 -9.75
CA SER A 479 20.23 -24.56 -9.00
C SER A 479 18.92 -24.53 -8.21
N GLY A 480 18.95 -24.21 -6.91
CA GLY A 480 17.76 -23.95 -6.10
C GLY A 480 16.97 -22.69 -6.50
N ARG A 481 17.15 -22.21 -7.73
CA ARG A 481 16.63 -20.97 -8.32
C ARG A 481 15.13 -21.06 -8.60
N ASP A 482 14.63 -22.26 -8.89
CA ASP A 482 13.21 -22.54 -9.10
C ASP A 482 12.36 -22.30 -7.84
N ILE A 483 12.96 -22.41 -6.66
CA ILE A 483 12.25 -22.29 -5.37
C ILE A 483 11.86 -20.83 -5.11
N ASP A 484 12.65 -19.87 -5.59
CA ASP A 484 12.43 -18.43 -5.38
C ASP A 484 11.76 -17.75 -6.58
N ALA A 485 11.57 -18.46 -7.69
CA ALA A 485 10.92 -17.92 -8.89
C ALA A 485 9.46 -17.54 -8.60
N ARG A 486 9.03 -16.37 -9.06
CA ARG A 486 7.60 -15.99 -9.05
C ARG A 486 6.92 -16.33 -10.37
N VAL A 487 7.72 -16.52 -11.41
CA VAL A 487 7.28 -16.79 -12.77
C VAL A 487 8.16 -17.86 -13.38
N GLN A 488 7.54 -18.89 -13.94
CA GLN A 488 8.20 -19.86 -14.81
C GLN A 488 7.66 -19.71 -16.23
N LEU A 489 8.55 -19.40 -17.16
CA LEU A 489 8.21 -19.19 -18.57
C LEU A 489 8.64 -20.40 -19.39
N PHE A 490 7.76 -20.87 -20.26
CA PHE A 490 7.98 -21.99 -21.17
C PHE A 490 7.90 -21.51 -22.62
N ASP A 491 8.99 -21.66 -23.38
CA ASP A 491 9.07 -21.35 -24.81
C ASP A 491 9.62 -22.55 -25.61
N GLY A 492 8.76 -23.18 -26.40
CA GLY A 492 9.13 -24.32 -27.24
C GLY A 492 9.47 -25.60 -26.47
N VAL A 493 9.02 -25.71 -25.22
CA VAL A 493 9.16 -26.89 -24.35
C VAL A 493 7.79 -27.22 -23.74
N ALA A 494 7.58 -28.49 -23.39
CA ALA A 494 6.36 -28.91 -22.70
C ALA A 494 6.30 -28.28 -21.30
N PRO A 495 5.18 -27.65 -20.91
CA PRO A 495 5.08 -27.01 -19.61
C PRO A 495 4.97 -28.04 -18.49
N CYS A 496 5.68 -27.81 -17.38
CA CYS A 496 5.56 -28.62 -16.18
C CYS A 496 4.58 -28.00 -15.16
N ALA A 497 4.30 -28.73 -14.08
CA ALA A 497 3.54 -28.21 -12.96
C ALA A 497 4.42 -27.26 -12.13
N VAL A 498 3.87 -26.08 -11.82
CA VAL A 498 4.52 -25.07 -10.99
C VAL A 498 3.95 -25.10 -9.57
N ALA A 499 4.74 -24.67 -8.59
CA ALA A 499 4.29 -24.56 -7.21
C ALA A 499 3.12 -23.58 -7.05
N ASN A 500 2.30 -23.77 -6.02
CA ASN A 500 1.20 -22.85 -5.73
C ASN A 500 1.71 -21.43 -5.50
N GLY A 501 1.08 -20.46 -6.15
CA GLY A 501 1.45 -19.06 -6.08
C GLY A 501 2.57 -18.62 -7.04
N VAL A 502 3.13 -19.55 -7.84
CA VAL A 502 4.01 -19.26 -8.97
C VAL A 502 3.17 -19.17 -10.23
N THR A 503 3.38 -18.13 -11.04
CA THR A 503 2.66 -17.95 -12.30
C THR A 503 3.37 -18.69 -13.43
N ARG A 504 2.61 -19.50 -14.17
CA ARG A 504 3.09 -20.16 -15.40
C ARG A 504 2.88 -19.24 -16.61
N ILE A 505 3.90 -19.02 -17.43
CA ILE A 505 3.78 -18.28 -18.69
C ILE A 505 4.12 -19.20 -19.86
N LEU A 506 3.21 -19.28 -20.83
CA LEU A 506 3.37 -20.10 -22.03
C LEU A 506 3.59 -19.18 -23.24
N VAL A 507 4.70 -19.35 -23.95
CA VAL A 507 4.95 -18.66 -25.23
C VAL A 507 4.52 -19.58 -26.37
N VAL A 508 3.46 -19.20 -27.07
CA VAL A 508 2.82 -20.01 -28.11
C VAL A 508 2.97 -19.33 -29.47
N PRO A 509 3.42 -20.05 -30.51
CA PRO A 509 3.41 -19.57 -31.89
C PRO A 509 2.00 -19.16 -32.36
N GLN A 510 1.92 -18.19 -33.27
CA GLN A 510 0.65 -17.57 -33.69
C GLN A 510 -0.27 -18.48 -34.53
N ASP A 511 0.30 -19.56 -35.06
CA ASP A 511 -0.32 -20.60 -35.87
C ASP A 511 -0.84 -21.78 -35.04
N GLN A 512 -0.51 -21.86 -33.75
CA GLN A 512 -0.90 -22.94 -32.87
C GLN A 512 -2.13 -22.54 -32.02
N GLU A 513 -3.11 -23.45 -31.89
CA GLU A 513 -4.21 -23.31 -30.94
C GLU A 513 -3.79 -23.73 -29.53
N VAL A 514 -4.41 -23.11 -28.52
CA VAL A 514 -4.17 -23.43 -27.12
C VAL A 514 -5.37 -24.23 -26.63
N ASP A 515 -5.30 -25.54 -26.78
CA ASP A 515 -6.42 -26.45 -26.55
C ASP A 515 -6.76 -26.65 -25.07
N ASP A 516 -5.86 -26.30 -24.14
CA ASP A 516 -6.01 -26.54 -22.69
C ASP A 516 -5.45 -25.39 -21.85
N VAL A 517 -6.12 -24.23 -21.91
CA VAL A 517 -5.82 -23.07 -21.06
C VAL A 517 -6.47 -23.28 -19.69
N ARG A 518 -5.70 -23.14 -18.61
CA ARG A 518 -6.25 -23.28 -17.24
C ARG A 518 -7.40 -22.31 -16.98
N THR A 519 -8.40 -22.74 -16.22
CA THR A 519 -9.45 -21.82 -15.74
C THR A 519 -8.81 -20.68 -14.95
N GLY A 520 -9.16 -19.44 -15.30
CA GLY A 520 -8.56 -18.25 -14.69
C GLY A 520 -7.30 -17.72 -15.38
N ALA A 521 -6.85 -18.35 -16.46
CA ALA A 521 -5.70 -17.85 -17.20
C ALA A 521 -5.99 -16.56 -17.96
N ILE A 522 -4.92 -15.84 -18.26
CA ILE A 522 -4.93 -14.63 -19.09
C ILE A 522 -4.35 -14.98 -20.45
N VAL A 523 -5.08 -14.66 -21.53
CA VAL A 523 -4.63 -14.96 -22.89
C VAL A 523 -4.34 -13.66 -23.64
N PHE A 524 -3.12 -13.58 -24.16
CA PHE A 524 -2.67 -12.54 -25.07
C PHE A 524 -2.67 -13.11 -26.48
N ARG A 525 -3.41 -12.48 -27.38
CA ARG A 525 -3.44 -12.87 -28.80
C ARG A 525 -3.01 -11.72 -29.68
N GLN A 526 -1.79 -11.81 -30.22
CA GLN A 526 -1.31 -10.83 -31.19
C GLN A 526 -2.04 -10.99 -32.53
N HIS A 527 -2.34 -9.88 -33.20
CA HIS A 527 -2.96 -9.90 -34.52
C HIS A 527 -1.95 -10.34 -35.60
N ARG A 528 -2.36 -11.20 -36.55
CA ARG A 528 -1.47 -11.80 -37.57
C ARG A 528 -0.80 -10.78 -38.49
N THR A 529 -1.58 -9.83 -39.00
CA THR A 529 -1.09 -8.83 -39.95
C THR A 529 -0.68 -7.50 -39.32
N ARG A 530 -1.03 -7.26 -38.05
CA ARG A 530 -0.83 -5.98 -37.36
C ARG A 530 -0.10 -6.25 -36.06
N ALA A 531 1.24 -6.31 -36.13
CA ALA A 531 2.07 -6.69 -34.99
C ALA A 531 1.84 -5.83 -33.74
N HIS A 532 1.40 -4.58 -33.87
CA HIS A 532 1.11 -3.72 -32.72
C HIS A 532 -0.27 -3.94 -32.09
N GLN A 533 -1.15 -4.72 -32.69
CA GLN A 533 -2.48 -4.99 -32.14
C GLN A 533 -2.50 -6.33 -31.43
N LEU A 534 -3.10 -6.36 -30.24
CA LEU A 534 -3.33 -7.56 -29.46
C LEU A 534 -4.76 -7.58 -28.92
N THR A 535 -5.23 -8.77 -28.59
CA THR A 535 -6.43 -8.97 -27.77
C THR A 535 -5.98 -9.52 -26.42
N LEU A 536 -6.41 -8.88 -25.34
CA LEU A 536 -6.28 -9.36 -23.99
C LEU A 536 -7.61 -10.02 -23.60
N GLU A 537 -7.54 -11.31 -23.25
CA GLU A 537 -8.68 -12.09 -22.77
C GLU A 537 -8.41 -12.50 -21.31
N THR A 538 -9.37 -12.21 -20.44
CA THR A 538 -9.38 -12.61 -19.03
C THR A 538 -10.66 -13.43 -18.78
N SER A 539 -10.88 -13.90 -17.54
CA SER A 539 -12.05 -14.74 -17.22
C SER A 539 -13.43 -14.07 -17.40
N GLY A 540 -13.47 -12.76 -17.68
CA GLY A 540 -14.71 -12.02 -17.89
C GLY A 540 -14.63 -10.93 -18.95
N ASP A 541 -13.42 -10.44 -19.26
CA ASP A 541 -13.23 -9.30 -20.16
C ASP A 541 -12.39 -9.65 -21.38
N ARG A 542 -12.77 -9.10 -22.53
CA ARG A 542 -12.00 -9.15 -23.78
C ARG A 542 -11.75 -7.74 -24.28
N VAL A 543 -10.48 -7.33 -24.33
CA VAL A 543 -10.08 -5.96 -24.63
C VAL A 543 -9.12 -5.94 -25.81
N GLY A 544 -9.43 -5.15 -26.83
CA GLY A 544 -8.49 -4.83 -27.90
C GLY A 544 -7.49 -3.78 -27.43
N VAL A 545 -6.20 -4.08 -27.56
CA VAL A 545 -5.12 -3.21 -27.10
C VAL A 545 -4.11 -2.98 -28.22
N THR A 546 -3.66 -1.75 -28.35
CA THR A 546 -2.52 -1.40 -29.20
C THR A 546 -1.28 -1.33 -28.32
N MET A 547 -0.28 -2.19 -28.58
CA MET A 547 0.99 -2.20 -27.87
C MET A 547 1.67 -0.85 -27.95
N VAL A 548 2.19 -0.43 -26.81
CA VAL A 548 3.07 0.73 -26.71
C VAL A 548 4.46 0.19 -26.40
N SER A 549 5.46 0.58 -27.18
CA SER A 549 6.88 0.31 -26.91
C SER A 549 7.65 1.62 -27.03
N THR A 550 8.52 1.92 -26.07
CA THR A 550 9.44 3.06 -26.21
C THR A 550 10.65 2.66 -27.06
N PRO A 551 11.34 3.62 -27.71
CA PRO A 551 12.55 3.33 -28.49
C PRO A 551 13.64 2.64 -27.66
N GLU A 552 13.69 2.92 -26.36
CA GLU A 552 14.63 2.31 -25.43
C GLU A 552 14.24 0.88 -25.05
N GLU A 553 12.94 0.59 -24.87
CA GLU A 553 12.44 -0.79 -24.75
C GLU A 553 12.77 -1.61 -25.99
N SER A 554 12.66 -1.03 -27.19
CA SER A 554 12.99 -1.71 -28.46
C SER A 554 14.45 -2.19 -28.52
N GLY A 555 15.36 -1.49 -27.84
CA GLY A 555 16.76 -1.91 -27.69
C GLY A 555 16.91 -3.25 -26.96
N PHE A 556 16.09 -3.52 -25.95
CA PHE A 556 16.07 -4.81 -25.22
C PHE A 556 15.38 -5.93 -26.00
N ILE A 557 14.41 -5.56 -26.83
CA ILE A 557 13.60 -6.48 -27.64
C ILE A 557 14.41 -7.04 -28.85
N GLY A 558 15.63 -6.53 -29.09
CA GLY A 558 16.48 -6.94 -30.21
C GLY A 558 16.01 -6.41 -31.57
N GLN A 559 15.04 -5.50 -31.57
CA GLN A 559 14.61 -4.79 -32.78
C GLN A 559 15.48 -3.55 -32.96
N ARG A 560 16.44 -3.59 -33.90
CA ARG A 560 17.02 -2.35 -34.42
C ARG A 560 15.89 -1.53 -35.05
N SER A 561 15.51 -0.44 -34.40
CA SER A 561 14.39 0.43 -34.75
C SER A 561 14.39 0.81 -36.23
N ARG A 562 13.39 0.36 -36.99
CA ARG A 562 12.82 1.22 -38.04
C ARG A 562 11.89 2.19 -37.31
N GLN A 563 12.35 3.43 -37.24
CA GLN A 563 11.71 4.67 -36.78
C GLN A 563 10.23 4.62 -36.33
N PRO A 564 9.86 5.17 -35.16
CA PRO A 564 8.46 5.22 -34.73
C PRO A 564 7.63 6.15 -35.63
N SER A 565 6.41 5.72 -35.97
CA SER A 565 5.39 6.60 -36.56
C SER A 565 5.05 7.71 -35.55
N ALA A 566 5.12 8.96 -36.00
CA ALA A 566 4.71 10.12 -35.24
C ALA A 566 3.23 9.99 -34.80
N TYR A 567 2.94 10.56 -33.64
CA TYR A 567 1.59 10.83 -33.13
C TYR A 567 0.69 11.35 -34.27
N PRO A 568 -0.57 10.88 -34.41
CA PRO A 568 -1.51 11.58 -35.28
C PRO A 568 -1.72 12.98 -34.69
N ALA A 569 -1.35 14.01 -35.45
CA ALA A 569 -1.67 15.38 -35.10
C ALA A 569 -3.19 15.53 -34.96
N PRO A 570 -3.69 16.40 -34.07
CA PRO A 570 -5.12 16.72 -34.02
C PRO A 570 -5.54 17.24 -35.39
N GLN A 571 -6.55 16.62 -35.99
CA GLN A 571 -7.16 17.13 -37.21
C GLN A 571 -7.78 18.49 -36.89
N THR A 572 -7.21 19.55 -37.45
CA THR A 572 -7.80 20.88 -37.44
C THR A 572 -9.13 20.79 -38.17
N VAL A 573 -10.23 20.96 -37.43
CA VAL A 573 -11.57 21.12 -38.02
C VAL A 573 -11.54 22.41 -38.81
N ALA A 574 -11.63 22.30 -40.14
CA ALA A 574 -11.86 23.45 -41.00
C ALA A 574 -13.29 23.94 -40.75
N THR A 575 -13.41 25.16 -40.23
CA THR A 575 -14.64 25.95 -40.30
C THR A 575 -14.96 26.25 -41.76
N THR A 576 -16.10 25.76 -42.21
CA THR A 576 -16.95 26.35 -43.24
C THR A 576 -18.38 26.32 -42.76
#